data_AF-A0A7W4E5Q7-F1
#
_entry.id   AF-A0A7W4E5Q7-F1
#
_cell.length_a   1.000
_cell.length_b   1.000
_cell.length_c   1.000
_cell.angle_alpha   90.00
_cell.angle_beta   90.00
_cell.angle_gamma   90.00
#
_symmetry.space_group_name_H-M   'P 1'
#
loop_
_entity.id
_entity.type
_entity.pdbx_description
1 polymer ?
#
loop_
_entity_poly.entity_id
_entity_poly.type
_entity_poly.pdbx_seq_one_letter_code
_entity_poly.pdbx_strand_id
1 'polypeptide(L)'
;MNIVDVKKGPSMEEFVKAFATRHTISETKVKFITEDDRTVKLAIDSLDHEDTTGTHINFDGRTIEGVRVQGFFKIDQSYGEIRFVNN
;
A
#
# COMPACT_ATOMS: atom_id res chain seq x y z
N MET A 1 12.30 -3.01 -12.61
CA MET A 1 11.18 -2.34 -11.89
C MET A 1 9.89 -2.91 -12.45
N ASN A 2 9.01 -3.42 -11.60
CA ASN A 2 7.72 -3.98 -12.00
C ASN A 2 6.61 -3.12 -11.40
N ILE A 3 5.65 -2.66 -12.21
CA ILE A 3 4.53 -1.82 -11.77
C ILE A 3 3.24 -2.63 -11.95
N VAL A 4 2.37 -2.62 -10.95
CA VAL A 4 1.05 -3.26 -11.00
C VAL A 4 -0.04 -2.27 -10.65
N ASP A 5 -1.11 -2.26 -11.44
CA ASP A 5 -2.30 -1.46 -11.21
C ASP A 5 -3.20 -2.10 -10.17
N VAL A 6 -3.83 -1.26 -9.34
CA VAL A 6 -4.71 -1.66 -8.25
C VAL A 6 -6.17 -1.49 -8.66
N LYS A 7 -6.93 -2.58 -8.53
CA LYS A 7 -8.38 -2.67 -8.72
C LYS A 7 -9.16 -2.35 -7.45
N LYS A 8 -8.60 -2.74 -6.29
CA LYS A 8 -9.18 -2.48 -4.97
C LYS A 8 -8.09 -2.41 -3.92
N GLY A 9 -8.15 -1.42 -3.04
CA GLY A 9 -7.20 -1.24 -1.96
C GLY A 9 -7.85 -1.22 -0.57
N PRO A 10 -7.03 -1.00 0.46
CA PRO A 10 -7.47 -0.79 1.84
C PRO A 10 -8.16 0.58 2.00
N SER A 11 -8.96 0.70 3.05
CA SER A 11 -9.49 1.97 3.55
C SER A 11 -8.41 2.83 4.22
N MET A 12 -8.72 4.11 4.45
CA MET A 12 -7.85 5.01 5.22
C MET A 12 -7.55 4.47 6.63
N GLU A 13 -8.57 3.95 7.32
CA GLU A 13 -8.41 3.37 8.66
C GLU A 13 -7.42 2.21 8.65
N GLU A 14 -7.53 1.31 7.66
CA GLU A 14 -6.62 0.17 7.52
C GLU A 14 -5.18 0.61 7.24
N PHE A 15 -4.98 1.66 6.42
CA PHE A 15 -3.65 2.25 6.19
C PHE A 15 -3.04 2.84 7.47
N VAL A 16 -3.79 3.69 8.18
CA VAL A 16 -3.33 4.34 9.41
C VAL A 16 -3.04 3.29 10.48
N LYS A 17 -3.91 2.28 10.62
CA LYS A 17 -3.72 1.19 11.56
C LYS A 17 -2.45 0.40 11.24
N ALA A 18 -2.24 0.03 9.97
CA ALA A 18 -1.04 -0.69 9.53
C ALA A 18 0.24 0.11 9.80
N PHE A 19 0.24 1.41 9.52
CA PHE A 19 1.39 2.26 9.80
C PHE A 19 1.66 2.42 11.31
N ALA A 20 0.63 2.62 12.13
CA ALA A 20 0.75 2.81 13.58
C ALA A 20 1.28 1.56 14.31
N THR A 21 1.04 0.38 13.74
CA THR A 21 1.38 -0.93 14.34
C THR A 21 2.54 -1.62 13.61
N ARG A 22 3.26 -0.92 12.73
CA ARG A 22 4.37 -1.46 11.92
C ARG A 22 5.49 -2.17 12.72
N HIS A 23 5.62 -1.87 14.02
CA HIS A 23 6.63 -2.47 14.90
C HIS A 23 6.22 -3.84 15.48
N THR A 24 4.97 -4.28 15.29
CA THR A 24 4.46 -5.60 15.72
C THR A 24 4.23 -6.47 14.47
N ILE A 25 5.31 -7.11 14.01
CA ILE A 25 5.55 -7.54 12.61
C ILE A 25 4.65 -8.68 12.06
N SER A 26 3.66 -9.24 12.77
CA SER A 26 2.83 -10.32 12.21
C SER A 26 1.42 -9.96 11.72
N GLU A 27 0.81 -8.84 12.14
CA GLU A 27 -0.67 -8.74 12.02
C GLU A 27 -1.20 -7.57 11.19
N THR A 28 -0.39 -6.58 10.83
CA THR A 28 -0.95 -5.36 10.25
C THR A 28 -0.32 -5.02 8.91
N LYS A 29 -0.78 -5.75 7.89
CA LYS A 29 -0.48 -5.51 6.48
C LYS A 29 -1.71 -4.95 5.81
N VAL A 30 -1.52 -3.99 4.91
CA VAL A 30 -2.59 -3.59 4.00
C VAL A 30 -2.70 -4.60 2.87
N LYS A 31 -3.92 -4.78 2.35
CA LYS A 31 -4.22 -5.70 1.26
C LYS A 31 -4.66 -4.91 0.04
N PHE A 32 -4.03 -5.17 -1.08
CA PHE A 32 -4.46 -4.71 -2.40
C PHE A 32 -4.89 -5.91 -3.26
N ILE A 33 -5.86 -5.67 -4.12
CA ILE A 33 -6.24 -6.52 -5.23
C ILE A 33 -5.84 -5.79 -6.51
N THR A 34 -5.01 -6.42 -7.32
CA THR A 34 -4.55 -5.87 -8.60
C THR A 34 -5.56 -6.13 -9.72
N GLU A 35 -5.41 -5.45 -10.86
CA GLU A 35 -6.27 -5.65 -12.04
C GLU A 35 -6.25 -7.09 -12.57
N ASP A 36 -5.15 -7.83 -12.38
CA ASP A 36 -5.05 -9.26 -12.70
C ASP A 36 -5.57 -10.20 -11.58
N ASP A 37 -6.39 -9.65 -10.67
CA ASP A 37 -7.03 -10.34 -9.53
C ASP A 37 -6.04 -11.01 -8.54
N ARG A 38 -4.77 -10.57 -8.52
CA ARG A 38 -3.81 -11.01 -7.51
C ARG A 38 -3.96 -10.21 -6.22
N THR A 39 -3.65 -10.88 -5.11
CA THR A 39 -3.59 -10.22 -3.80
C THR A 39 -2.15 -9.85 -3.47
N VAL A 40 -1.92 -8.57 -3.18
CA VAL A 40 -0.64 -8.06 -2.67
C VAL A 40 -0.84 -7.62 -1.23
N LYS A 41 0.00 -8.12 -0.31
CA LYS A 41 -0.01 -7.74 1.11
C LYS A 41 1.26 -7.00 1.47
N LEU A 42 1.13 -5.78 1.98
CA LEU A 42 2.27 -4.90 2.24
C LEU A 42 2.31 -4.48 3.70
N ALA A 43 3.50 -4.55 4.31
CA ALA A 43 3.80 -3.78 5.50
C ALA A 43 4.10 -2.34 5.07
N ILE A 44 3.60 -1.36 5.80
CA ILE A 44 3.77 0.06 5.48
C ILE A 44 4.87 0.65 6.36
N ASP A 45 5.95 1.10 5.71
CA ASP A 45 7.12 1.68 6.37
C ASP A 45 6.91 3.20 6.57
N SER A 46 6.34 3.88 5.59
CA SER A 46 6.01 5.31 5.66
C SER A 46 4.76 5.67 4.85
N LEU A 47 4.06 6.71 5.30
CA LEU A 47 2.92 7.32 4.61
C LEU A 47 3.20 8.78 4.34
N ASP A 48 2.90 9.23 3.13
CA ASP A 48 2.87 10.64 2.75
C ASP A 48 1.49 10.95 2.14
N HIS A 49 0.86 12.02 2.63
CA HIS A 49 -0.49 12.42 2.21
C HIS A 49 -0.35 13.64 1.32
N GLU A 50 -0.76 13.51 0.06
CA GLU A 50 -0.60 14.61 -0.91
C GLU A 50 -1.82 15.53 -0.99
N ASP A 51 -3.01 15.09 -0.59
CA ASP A 51 -4.24 15.86 -0.75
C ASP A 51 -4.86 16.32 0.59
N THR A 52 -5.58 17.43 0.52
CA THR A 52 -6.32 18.01 1.66
C THR A 52 -7.55 17.17 2.05
N THR A 53 -7.96 16.25 1.19
CA THR A 53 -9.10 15.34 1.40
C THR A 53 -8.71 14.07 2.15
N GLY A 54 -7.41 13.75 2.26
CA GLY A 54 -6.94 12.52 2.88
C GLY A 54 -7.40 11.29 2.10
N THR A 55 -7.44 11.38 0.78
CA THR A 55 -7.91 10.30 -0.10
C THR A 55 -6.80 9.75 -0.99
N HIS A 56 -5.78 10.56 -1.26
CA HIS A 56 -4.57 10.16 -1.97
C HIS A 56 -3.47 9.87 -0.94
N ILE A 57 -3.00 8.63 -0.96
CA ILE A 57 -1.93 8.16 -0.09
C ILE A 57 -0.76 7.73 -0.95
N ASN A 58 0.39 8.37 -0.78
CA ASN A 58 1.67 7.80 -1.19
C ASN A 58 2.23 6.96 -0.04
N PHE A 59 2.86 5.85 -0.37
CA PHE A 59 3.43 4.96 0.63
C PHE A 59 4.74 4.32 0.18
N ASP A 60 5.61 4.07 1.16
CA ASP A 60 6.74 3.15 1.04
C ASP A 60 6.49 1.99 2.00
N GLY A 61 6.87 0.79 1.58
CA GLY A 61 6.59 -0.41 2.34
C GLY A 61 7.36 -1.61 1.83
N ARG A 62 6.97 -2.79 2.33
CA ARG A 62 7.61 -4.06 1.95
C ARG A 62 6.63 -5.20 1.83
N THR A 63 6.95 -6.14 0.95
CA THR A 63 6.27 -7.45 0.93
C THR A 63 6.71 -8.29 2.14
N ILE A 64 6.08 -9.46 2.31
CA ILE A 64 6.42 -10.41 3.37
C ILE A 64 7.86 -10.94 3.19
N GLU A 65 8.27 -11.10 1.95
CA GLU A 65 9.59 -11.55 1.52
C GLU A 65 10.66 -10.45 1.64
N GLY A 66 10.28 -9.25 2.11
CA GLY A 66 11.20 -8.13 2.34
C GLY A 66 11.50 -7.28 1.12
N VAL A 67 10.80 -7.50 0.00
CA VAL A 67 10.96 -6.67 -1.22
C VAL A 67 10.40 -5.29 -0.97
N ARG A 68 11.21 -4.25 -1.22
CA ARG A 68 10.78 -2.86 -1.10
C ARG A 68 9.77 -2.50 -2.18
N VAL A 69 8.73 -1.79 -1.77
CA VAL A 69 7.67 -1.30 -2.65
C VAL A 69 7.43 0.18 -2.41
N GLN A 70 7.11 0.88 -3.49
CA GLN A 70 6.62 2.25 -3.45
C GLN A 70 5.29 2.28 -4.19
N GLY A 71 4.34 3.08 -3.73
CA GLY A 71 3.06 3.16 -4.41
C GLY A 71 2.26 4.39 -4.04
N PHE A 72 1.18 4.57 -4.78
CA PHE A 72 0.14 5.51 -4.43
C PHE A 72 -1.22 4.83 -4.53
N PHE A 73 -2.19 5.29 -3.75
CA PHE A 73 -3.56 4.82 -3.79
C PHE A 73 -4.55 5.95 -3.52
N LYS A 74 -5.56 6.06 -4.38
CA LYS A 74 -6.71 6.95 -4.25
C LYS A 74 -7.91 6.15 -3.77
N ILE A 75 -8.28 6.35 -2.51
CA ILE A 75 -9.32 5.56 -1.83
C ILE A 75 -10.70 5.75 -2.46
N ASP A 76 -11.07 6.98 -2.78
CA ASP A 76 -12.36 7.36 -3.37
C ASP A 76 -12.57 6.78 -4.78
N GLN A 77 -11.48 6.64 -5.54
CA GLN A 77 -11.48 6.13 -6.91
C GLN A 77 -11.15 4.64 -6.98
N SER A 78 -10.76 4.03 -5.86
CA SER A 78 -10.24 2.66 -5.81
C SER A 78 -9.14 2.38 -6.85
N TYR A 79 -8.29 3.38 -7.11
CA TYR A 79 -7.24 3.35 -8.12
C TYR A 79 -5.87 3.57 -7.48
N GLY A 80 -4.84 2.89 -7.97
CA GLY A 80 -3.47 3.10 -7.51
C GLY A 80 -2.46 2.25 -8.25
N GLU A 81 -1.19 2.47 -7.94
CA GLU A 81 -0.07 1.71 -8.50
C GLU A 81 0.84 1.21 -7.37
N ILE A 82 1.33 -0.02 -7.51
CA ILE A 82 2.38 -0.58 -6.65
C ILE A 82 3.62 -0.84 -7.53
N ARG A 83 4.75 -0.30 -7.11
CA ARG A 83 6.04 -0.40 -7.79
C ARG A 83 7.00 -1.22 -6.95
N PHE A 84 7.42 -2.37 -7.48
CA PHE A 84 8.43 -3.22 -6.86
C PHE A 84 9.83 -2.69 -7.21
N VAL A 85 10.54 -2.25 -6.17
CA VAL A 85 11.88 -1.70 -6.27
C VAL A 85 12.87 -2.85 -6.07
N ASN A 86 13.42 -3.36 -7.18
CA ASN A 86 14.53 -4.30 -7.10
C ASN A 86 15.78 -3.52 -6.71
N ASN A 87 16.39 -3.87 -5.58
CA ASN A 87 17.77 -3.50 -5.29
C ASN A 87 18.73 -4.42 -6.05
#